data_AF-A0A2V6CQU5-F1
#
_entry.id   AF-A0A2V6CQU5-F1
#
_cell.length_a   1.000
_cell.length_b   1.000
_cell.length_c   1.000
_cell.angle_alpha   90.00
_cell.angle_beta   90.00
_cell.angle_gamma   90.00
#
_symmetry.space_group_name_H-M   'P 1'
#
loop_
_entity.id
_entity.type
_entity.pdbx_description
1 polymer ?
#
loop_
_entity_poly.entity_id
_entity_poly.type
_entity_poly.pdbx_seq_one_letter_code
_entity_poly.pdbx_strand_id
1 'polypeptide(L)'
;MDENYQLTDDPAALEKIERLKTEFSGGQSATVEMHSGITYRGRVSGQYFGRRSATGQPERAGGYLLMDANGARIRLDALDIKSWTVGA
;
A
#
# COMPACT_ATOMS: atom_id res chain seq x y z
N MET A 1 -6.46 12.55 -14.17
CA MET A 1 -6.03 12.74 -12.76
C MET A 1 -4.59 12.29 -12.72
N ASP A 2 -3.65 13.21 -12.58
CA ASP A 2 -2.25 12.89 -12.34
C ASP A 2 -2.17 12.05 -11.08
N GLU A 3 -1.87 10.78 -11.27
CA GLU A 3 -1.72 9.83 -10.19
C GLU A 3 -0.40 10.18 -9.49
N ASN A 4 -0.49 10.94 -8.39
CA ASN A 4 0.64 11.24 -7.51
C ASN A 4 1.20 9.92 -6.96
N TYR A 5 2.18 9.36 -7.65
CA TYR A 5 2.93 8.19 -7.22
C TYR A 5 4.16 8.67 -6.46
N GLN A 6 4.32 8.23 -5.22
CA GLN A 6 5.56 8.48 -4.49
C GLN A 6 6.65 7.54 -5.05
N LEU A 7 7.85 8.05 -5.29
CA LEU A 7 9.00 7.24 -5.72
C LEU A 7 9.91 7.04 -4.51
N THR A 8 10.51 5.86 -4.39
CA THR A 8 11.54 5.61 -3.37
C THR A 8 12.60 4.63 -3.88
N ASP A 9 13.85 4.88 -3.49
CA ASP A 9 15.01 3.99 -3.63
C ASP A 9 15.51 3.48 -2.27
N ASP A 10 14.86 3.88 -1.17
CA ASP A 10 15.22 3.43 0.18
C ASP A 10 14.98 1.92 0.34
N PRO A 11 16.03 1.12 0.68
CA PRO A 11 15.90 -0.32 0.80
C PRO A 11 14.87 -0.78 1.83
N ALA A 12 14.72 -0.05 2.95
CA ALA A 12 13.76 -0.40 3.99
C ALA A 12 12.31 -0.14 3.53
N ALA A 13 12.08 0.94 2.80
CA ALA A 13 10.80 1.24 2.17
C ALA A 13 10.44 0.19 1.12
N LEU A 14 11.40 -0.28 0.32
CA LEU A 14 11.19 -1.36 -0.65
C LEU A 14 10.84 -2.69 0.03
N GLU A 15 11.53 -3.05 1.12
CA GLU A 15 11.20 -4.25 1.90
C GLU A 15 9.78 -4.18 2.49
N LYS A 16 9.41 -3.02 3.06
CA LYS A 16 8.06 -2.75 3.57
C LYS A 16 7.00 -2.93 2.49
N ILE A 17 7.24 -2.40 1.29
CA ILE A 17 6.32 -2.51 0.14
C ILE A 17 6.12 -3.98 -0.26
N GLU A 18 7.19 -4.78 -0.36
CA GLU A 18 7.06 -6.20 -0.73
C GLU A 18 6.31 -7.01 0.35
N ARG A 19 6.47 -6.65 1.64
CA ARG A 19 5.68 -7.24 2.73
C ARG A 19 4.18 -6.93 2.59
N LEU A 20 3.84 -5.65 2.44
CA LEU A 20 2.46 -5.21 2.23
C LEU A 20 1.82 -5.86 0.99
N LYS A 21 2.56 -5.99 -0.10
CA LYS A 21 2.11 -6.69 -1.32
C LYS A 21 1.78 -8.16 -1.04
N THR A 22 2.63 -8.85 -0.29
CA THR A 22 2.40 -10.25 0.09
C THR A 22 1.15 -10.36 0.95
N GLU A 23 1.05 -9.56 2.02
CA GLU A 23 -0.03 -9.64 3.01
C GLU A 23 -1.38 -9.12 2.49
N PHE A 24 -1.41 -8.16 1.55
CA PHE A 24 -2.67 -7.61 1.00
C PHE A 24 -3.12 -8.31 -0.29
N SER A 25 -2.32 -9.23 -0.84
CA SER A 25 -2.68 -9.98 -2.05
C SER A 25 -3.86 -10.94 -1.85
N GLY A 26 -4.10 -11.37 -0.60
CA GLY A 26 -5.14 -12.35 -0.27
C GLY A 26 -6.56 -11.80 -0.24
N GLY A 27 -6.77 -10.50 -0.49
CA GLY A 27 -8.09 -9.90 -0.32
C GLY A 27 -8.55 -9.96 1.14
N GLN A 28 -7.61 -9.94 2.09
CA GLN A 28 -7.87 -10.10 3.51
C GLN A 28 -8.41 -8.79 4.13
N SER A 29 -9.09 -8.91 5.27
CA SER A 29 -9.44 -7.72 6.05
C SER A 29 -8.20 -7.22 6.77
N ALA A 30 -7.92 -5.92 6.70
CA ALA A 30 -6.83 -5.30 7.43
C ALA A 30 -7.30 -4.07 8.20
N THR A 31 -6.58 -3.79 9.29
CA THR A 31 -6.58 -2.50 9.96
C THR A 31 -5.26 -1.82 9.61
N VAL A 32 -5.31 -0.59 9.09
CA VAL A 32 -4.15 0.16 8.62
C VAL A 32 -4.13 1.53 9.27
N GLU A 33 -3.02 1.88 9.92
CA GLU A 33 -2.78 3.21 10.51
C GLU A 33 -1.85 3.99 9.57
N MET A 34 -2.23 5.22 9.22
CA MET A 34 -1.41 6.14 8.42
C MET A 34 -0.56 7.05 9.32
N HIS A 35 0.51 7.65 8.80
CA HIS A 35 1.30 8.64 9.55
C HIS A 35 0.50 9.88 9.95
N SER A 36 -0.58 10.20 9.23
CA SER A 36 -1.55 11.23 9.62
C SER A 36 -2.33 10.90 10.90
N GLY A 37 -2.24 9.67 11.41
CA GLY A 37 -3.00 9.18 12.56
C GLY A 37 -4.39 8.64 12.23
N ILE A 38 -4.78 8.64 10.95
CA ILE A 38 -6.04 8.04 10.49
C ILE A 38 -5.90 6.52 10.45
N THR A 39 -6.89 5.83 11.01
CA THR A 39 -6.98 4.36 10.96
C THR A 39 -8.11 3.93 10.05
N TYR A 40 -7.78 3.11 9.05
CA TYR A 40 -8.72 2.50 8.13
C TYR A 40 -8.90 1.02 8.44
N ARG A 41 -10.12 0.52 8.25
CA ARG A 41 -10.44 -0.90 8.40
C ARG A 41 -11.30 -1.35 7.23
N GLY A 42 -10.90 -2.44 6.59
CA GLY A 42 -11.62 -2.95 5.45
C GLY A 42 -10.90 -4.09 4.73
N ARG A 43 -11.51 -4.56 3.65
CA ARG A 43 -10.93 -5.56 2.78
C ARG A 43 -9.89 -4.90 1.89
N VAL A 44 -8.65 -5.33 1.97
CA VAL A 44 -7.58 -4.74 1.16
C VAL A 44 -7.34 -5.58 -0.08
N SER A 45 -7.26 -4.93 -1.22
CA SER A 45 -6.83 -5.49 -2.48
C SER A 45 -5.50 -4.86 -2.85
N GLY A 46 -4.46 -5.70 -2.94
CA GLY A 46 -3.18 -5.29 -3.48
C GLY A 46 -3.26 -4.99 -4.98
N GLN A 47 -3.47 -3.73 -5.35
CA GLN A 47 -3.10 -3.23 -6.68
C GLN A 47 -1.76 -2.53 -6.58
N TYR A 48 -0.69 -3.33 -6.61
CA TYR A 48 0.67 -2.82 -6.58
C TYR A 48 1.14 -2.46 -7.99
N PHE A 49 1.58 -1.21 -8.17
CA PHE A 49 2.18 -0.70 -9.41
C PHE A 49 3.61 -0.21 -9.12
N GLY A 50 4.51 -1.11 -8.74
CA GLY A 50 5.94 -0.88 -8.74
C GLY A 50 6.63 -2.02 -9.48
N ARG A 51 7.30 -1.72 -10.58
CA ARG A 51 8.16 -2.65 -11.30
C ARG A 51 9.62 -2.32 -10.89
N ARG A 52 10.64 -2.94 -11.45
CA ARG A 52 12.00 -2.37 -11.49
C ARG A 52 12.24 -1.99 -12.94
N SER A 53 12.70 -0.76 -13.21
CA SER A 53 13.14 -0.47 -14.56
C SER A 53 14.37 -1.34 -14.79
N ALA A 54 14.51 -1.92 -15.98
CA ALA A 54 15.71 -2.68 -16.34
C ALA A 54 16.99 -1.82 -16.28
N THR A 55 16.85 -0.50 -16.10
CA THR A 55 17.90 0.51 -16.10
C THR A 55 18.26 1.05 -14.71
N GLY A 56 17.71 0.49 -13.63
CA GLY A 56 18.10 0.83 -12.25
C GLY A 56 17.56 2.16 -11.73
N GLN A 57 16.50 2.70 -12.35
CA GLN A 57 15.82 3.90 -11.85
C GLN A 57 14.81 3.54 -10.74
N PRO A 58 14.60 4.44 -9.77
CA PRO A 58 13.61 4.25 -8.72
C PRO A 58 12.25 4.01 -9.35
N GLU A 59 11.55 3.00 -8.86
CA GLU A 59 10.24 2.66 -9.35
C GLU A 59 9.17 2.97 -8.32
N ARG A 60 8.00 3.28 -8.86
CA ARG A 60 6.85 3.90 -8.21
C ARG A 60 6.42 3.08 -7.00
N ALA A 61 6.33 3.71 -5.84
CA ALA A 61 5.56 3.20 -4.72
C ALA A 61 4.08 3.44 -5.04
N GLY A 62 3.42 2.40 -5.57
CA GLY A 62 1.97 2.40 -5.76
C GLY A 62 1.20 2.48 -4.44
N GLY A 63 -0.12 2.70 -4.53
CA GLY A 63 -1.03 2.68 -3.39
C GLY A 63 -1.89 1.41 -3.34
N TYR A 64 -2.29 0.99 -2.14
CA TYR A 64 -3.21 -0.12 -1.92
C TYR A 64 -4.65 0.38 -1.95
N LEU A 65 -5.59 -0.48 -2.37
CA LEU A 65 -7.00 -0.12 -2.38
C LEU A 65 -7.71 -0.88 -1.26
N LEU A 66 -8.15 -0.13 -0.25
CA LEU A 66 -8.95 -0.64 0.85
C LEU A 66 -10.43 -0.38 0.55
N MET A 67 -11.23 -1.44 0.60
CA MET A 67 -12.68 -1.35 0.56
C MET A 67 -13.22 -1.40 1.99
N ASP A 68 -13.76 -0.28 2.47
CA ASP A 68 -14.31 -0.20 3.82
C ASP A 68 -15.63 -0.97 3.95
N ALA A 69 -16.18 -1.03 5.17
CA ALA A 69 -17.44 -1.73 5.44
C ALA A 69 -18.66 -1.14 4.70
N ASN A 70 -18.59 0.11 4.24
CA ASN A 70 -19.63 0.80 3.47
C ASN A 70 -19.45 0.63 1.95
N GLY A 71 -18.41 -0.10 1.52
CA GLY A 71 -18.05 -0.25 0.11
C GLY A 71 -17.28 0.94 -0.46
N ALA A 72 -16.88 1.91 0.37
CA ALA A 72 -16.04 3.02 -0.06
C ALA A 72 -14.63 2.50 -0.40
N ARG A 73 -14.06 3.04 -1.47
CA ARG A 73 -12.73 2.67 -1.97
C ARG A 73 -11.73 3.74 -1.57
N ILE A 74 -10.75 3.36 -0.76
CA ILE A 74 -9.74 4.25 -0.20
C ILE A 74 -8.39 3.83 -0.74
N ARG A 75 -7.68 4.77 -1.36
CA ARG A 75 -6.28 4.59 -1.75
C ARG A 75 -5.39 4.86 -0.54
N LEU A 76 -4.51 3.92 -0.24
CA LEU A 76 -3.52 4.01 0.84
C LEU A 76 -2.13 4.06 0.21
N ASP A 77 -1.39 5.14 0.41
CA ASP A 77 -0.03 5.22 -0.09
C ASP A 77 0.90 4.36 0.77
N ALA A 78 1.61 3.42 0.14
CA ALA A 78 2.41 2.42 0.84
C ALA A 78 3.45 3.02 1.80
N LEU A 79 4.02 4.16 1.42
CA LEU A 79 5.01 4.87 2.22
C LEU A 79 4.38 5.60 3.41
N ASP A 80 3.14 6.07 3.28
CA ASP A 80 2.39 6.75 4.34
C ASP A 80 1.78 5.79 5.37
N ILE A 81 1.69 4.49 5.05
CA ILE A 81 1.25 3.47 6.02
C ILE A 81 2.25 3.39 7.17
N LYS A 82 1.85 3.76 8.38
CA LYS A 82 2.68 3.67 9.57
C LYS A 82 2.71 2.25 10.13
N SER A 83 1.55 1.60 10.24
CA SER A 83 1.41 0.25 10.78
C SER A 83 0.21 -0.45 10.15
N TRP A 84 0.20 -1.79 10.17
CA TRP A 84 -0.94 -2.57 9.70
C TRP A 84 -1.07 -3.89 10.44
N THR A 85 -2.28 -4.45 10.45
CA THR A 85 -2.57 -5.79 10.96
C THR A 85 -3.57 -6.45 10.04
N VAL A 86 -3.23 -7.63 9.53
CA VAL A 86 -4.11 -8.42 8.67
C VAL A 86 -4.84 -9.46 9.51
N GLY A 87 -6.17 -9.50 9.38
CA GLY A 87 -7.04 -10.50 9.98
C GLY A 87 -7.36 -11.63 8.99
N ALA A 88 -7.64 -12.81 9.53
CA ALA A 88 -8.21 -13.94 8.78
C ALA A 88 -9.68 -13.68 8.42
#